data_AF-A0A3N0ZR20-F1
#
_entry.id   AF-A0A3N0ZR20-F1
#
_cell.length_a   1.000
_cell.length_b   1.000
_cell.length_c   1.000
_cell.angle_alpha   90.00
_cell.angle_beta   90.00
_cell.angle_gamma   90.00
#
_symmetry.space_group_name_H-M   'P 1'
#
loop_
_entity.id
_entity.type
_entity.pdbx_description
1 polymer ?
#
loop_
_entity_poly.entity_id
_entity_poly.type
_entity_poly.pdbx_seq_one_letter_code
_entity_poly.pdbx_strand_id
1 'polypeptide(L)'
;MRPNLLHFIVSILICANITILSQNPPCQEKYLGLTLNFQKPPYFPYLTTDMPLDVMISYLAMDSLCKNVTSTEFYEFMDRQTFNDTVKYLRKLYFEVTDYNSLLFESYEHHQDTNFLIYPYELIERTRRLIEENQEPDFKFDKAIVFSGIIAHISVNYTTLIYDTSAKIAKNQIVVNCTILDPIKGKVIPTCKPLPPYPILKSEEKKPDIQALQSNDSGNCFQFVYREEWNIGANQDLPFCTNKMIGDSTDRYIKSDNEYIVFLIPSLVCTHFKQFYYNLRPIKYYSEVATLYPIKNGIVIDPGDDFGFGQNLTVSEFKEKLRLRINQIINF
;
A
#
# COMPACT_ATOMS: atom_id res chain seq x y z
N MET A 1 18.38 56.32 17.28
CA MET A 1 18.38 54.90 17.67
C MET A 1 18.88 54.09 16.49
N ARG A 2 20.06 53.47 16.58
CA ARG A 2 20.62 52.62 15.51
C ARG A 2 20.00 51.22 15.66
N PRO A 3 19.35 50.65 14.65
CA PRO A 3 18.84 49.29 14.74
C PRO A 3 20.02 48.32 14.84
N ASN A 4 19.94 47.40 15.82
CA ASN A 4 20.97 46.41 16.10
C ASN A 4 21.13 45.45 14.91
N LEU A 5 22.24 45.60 14.18
CA LEU A 5 22.67 44.72 13.09
C LEU A 5 22.64 43.23 13.48
N LEU A 6 22.83 42.93 14.77
CA LEU A 6 22.76 41.59 15.34
C LEU A 6 21.36 40.94 15.23
N HIS A 7 20.28 41.71 15.42
CA HIS A 7 18.93 41.18 15.24
C HIS A 7 18.61 40.88 13.77
N PHE A 8 19.13 41.69 12.84
CA PHE A 8 18.92 41.46 11.42
C PHE A 8 19.66 40.19 10.92
N ILE A 9 20.89 39.96 11.39
CA ILE A 9 21.67 38.75 11.07
C ILE A 9 21.03 37.50 11.68
N VAL A 10 20.53 37.57 12.91
CA VAL A 10 19.81 36.44 13.55
C VAL A 10 18.50 36.15 12.82
N SER A 11 17.74 37.16 12.39
CA SER A 11 16.53 36.95 11.57
C SER A 11 16.85 36.35 10.18
N ILE A 12 17.95 36.73 9.54
CA ILE A 12 18.37 36.13 8.26
C ILE A 12 18.85 34.68 8.45
N LEU A 13 19.56 34.36 9.53
CA LEU A 13 20.00 32.99 9.84
C LEU A 13 18.85 32.07 10.27
N ILE A 14 17.80 32.61 10.89
CA ILE A 14 16.57 31.88 11.18
C ILE A 14 15.75 31.68 9.89
N CYS A 15 15.73 32.63 8.96
CA CYS A 15 15.08 32.47 7.67
C CYS A 15 15.85 31.54 6.70
N ALA A 16 17.18 31.50 6.77
CA ALA A 16 18.02 30.71 5.86
C ALA A 16 18.07 29.21 6.17
N ASN A 17 17.66 28.80 7.39
CA ASN A 17 17.64 27.37 7.79
C ASN A 17 16.26 26.72 7.65
N ILE A 18 15.27 27.40 7.09
CA ILE A 18 13.97 26.80 6.81
C ILE A 18 14.02 26.21 5.39
N THR A 19 14.90 25.23 5.17
CA THR A 19 14.78 24.36 3.99
C THR A 19 13.58 23.45 4.18
N ILE A 20 12.43 23.92 3.71
CA ILE A 20 11.18 23.17 3.71
C ILE A 20 11.32 22.00 2.74
N LEU A 21 11.03 20.80 3.25
CA LEU A 21 10.98 19.57 2.47
C LEU A 21 9.64 19.54 1.73
N SER A 22 9.63 19.88 0.44
CA SER A 22 8.46 19.58 -0.40
C SER A 22 8.38 18.06 -0.61
N GLN A 23 7.25 17.45 -0.22
CA GLN A 23 6.93 16.04 -0.51
C GLN A 23 6.17 15.89 -1.84
N ASN A 24 5.98 16.98 -2.59
CA ASN A 24 5.15 16.95 -3.78
C ASN A 24 5.93 16.28 -4.91
N PRO A 25 5.39 15.25 -5.55
CA PRO A 25 6.07 14.63 -6.68
C PRO A 25 6.09 15.62 -7.85
N PRO A 26 7.18 15.71 -8.64
CA PRO A 26 7.26 16.68 -9.75
C PRO A 26 6.17 16.48 -10.82
N CYS A 27 5.66 15.25 -10.95
CA CYS A 27 4.54 14.95 -11.84
C CYS A 27 3.16 15.43 -11.32
N GLN A 28 3.06 15.81 -10.04
CA GLN A 28 1.86 16.39 -9.43
C GLN A 28 2.25 17.42 -8.37
N GLU A 29 2.71 18.59 -8.80
CA GLU A 29 3.19 19.67 -7.92
C GLU A 29 2.16 20.14 -6.88
N LYS A 30 0.86 19.93 -7.14
CA LYS A 30 -0.24 20.29 -6.24
C LYS A 30 -0.65 19.17 -5.28
N TYR A 31 -0.12 17.96 -5.45
CA TYR A 31 -0.41 16.83 -4.57
C TYR A 31 0.33 17.01 -3.25
N LEU A 32 -0.42 17.13 -2.15
CA LEU A 32 0.12 17.39 -0.81
C LEU A 32 0.18 16.15 0.08
N GLY A 33 -0.31 15.00 -0.39
CA GLY A 33 -0.35 13.77 0.38
C GLY A 33 1.02 13.13 0.59
N LEU A 34 1.09 12.13 1.47
CA LEU A 34 2.29 11.30 1.62
C LEU A 34 2.63 10.66 0.27
N THR A 35 3.85 10.88 -0.20
CA THR A 35 4.42 10.18 -1.34
C THR A 35 5.66 9.39 -0.96
N LEU A 36 5.75 8.21 -1.54
CA LEU A 36 6.87 7.31 -1.44
C LEU A 36 7.60 7.31 -2.77
N ASN A 37 8.88 7.68 -2.76
CA ASN A 37 9.66 7.77 -3.99
C ASN A 37 10.46 6.48 -4.17
N PHE A 38 10.14 5.75 -5.23
CA PHE A 38 10.77 4.50 -5.60
C PHE A 38 11.53 4.65 -6.92
N GLN A 39 12.80 4.27 -6.92
CA GLN A 39 13.65 4.34 -8.10
C GLN A 39 13.24 3.28 -9.11
N LYS A 40 12.89 3.70 -10.34
CA LYS A 40 12.58 2.78 -11.44
C LYS A 40 13.78 1.87 -11.70
N PRO A 41 13.59 0.54 -11.73
CA PRO A 41 14.63 -0.39 -12.15
C PRO A 41 15.17 -0.07 -13.55
N PRO A 42 16.46 -0.31 -13.82
CA PRO A 42 17.07 0.00 -15.11
C PRO A 42 16.59 -0.91 -16.25
N TYR A 43 16.04 -2.08 -15.93
CA TYR A 43 15.48 -3.06 -16.86
C TYR A 43 14.37 -3.85 -16.17
N PHE A 44 13.51 -4.49 -16.96
CA PHE A 44 12.49 -5.41 -16.46
C PHE A 44 12.54 -6.74 -17.24
N PRO A 45 12.27 -7.89 -16.58
CA PRO A 45 12.09 -8.03 -15.14
C PRO A 45 13.40 -7.72 -14.39
N TYR A 46 13.30 -7.02 -13.25
CA TYR A 46 14.47 -6.68 -12.44
C TYR A 46 14.73 -7.79 -11.44
N LEU A 47 15.75 -8.60 -11.73
CA LEU A 47 16.12 -9.77 -10.94
C LEU A 47 17.38 -9.49 -10.15
N THR A 48 17.40 -9.95 -8.90
CA THR A 48 18.52 -9.80 -7.99
C THR A 48 18.84 -11.15 -7.35
N THR A 49 20.10 -11.37 -7.00
CA THR A 49 20.59 -12.66 -6.48
C THR A 49 20.07 -13.02 -5.08
N ASP A 50 19.55 -12.04 -4.34
CA ASP A 50 18.88 -12.20 -3.04
C ASP A 50 17.39 -12.55 -3.17
N MET A 51 16.83 -12.51 -4.39
CA MET A 51 15.44 -12.89 -4.63
C MET A 51 15.25 -14.40 -4.47
N PRO A 52 14.23 -14.86 -3.73
CA PRO A 52 13.87 -16.27 -3.68
C PRO A 52 13.60 -16.84 -5.08
N LEU A 53 13.95 -18.11 -5.29
CA LEU A 53 13.84 -18.76 -6.60
C LEU A 53 12.42 -18.67 -7.18
N ASP A 54 11.39 -18.94 -6.37
CA ASP A 54 9.99 -18.91 -6.82
C ASP A 54 9.53 -17.51 -7.24
N VAL A 55 10.02 -16.47 -6.55
CA VAL A 55 9.75 -15.07 -6.91
C VAL A 55 10.42 -14.71 -8.23
N MET A 56 11.67 -15.13 -8.43
CA MET A 56 12.42 -14.92 -9.68
C MET A 56 11.77 -15.64 -10.86
N ILE A 57 11.37 -16.90 -10.67
CA ILE A 57 10.64 -17.68 -11.68
C ILE A 57 9.31 -16.99 -12.02
N SER A 58 8.60 -16.44 -11.04
CA SER A 58 7.35 -15.70 -11.26
C SER A 58 7.55 -14.51 -12.20
N TYR A 59 8.56 -13.68 -11.96
CA TYR A 59 8.86 -12.55 -12.85
C TYR A 59 9.27 -12.98 -14.26
N LEU A 60 10.07 -14.03 -14.39
CA LEU A 60 10.46 -14.59 -15.69
C LEU A 60 9.25 -15.16 -16.44
N ALA A 61 8.36 -15.85 -15.74
CA ALA A 61 7.14 -16.41 -16.32
C ALA A 61 6.20 -15.29 -16.81
N MET A 62 5.97 -14.25 -15.99
CA MET A 62 5.15 -13.09 -16.39
C MET A 62 5.76 -12.37 -17.61
N ASP A 63 7.08 -12.15 -17.62
CA ASP A 63 7.75 -11.51 -18.76
C ASP A 63 7.69 -12.36 -20.03
N SER A 64 7.84 -13.68 -19.90
CA SER A 64 7.67 -14.62 -21.00
C SER A 64 6.25 -14.59 -21.56
N LEU A 65 5.22 -14.55 -20.71
CA LEU A 65 3.82 -14.41 -21.13
C LEU A 65 3.62 -13.08 -21.87
N CYS A 66 4.13 -11.97 -21.32
CA CYS A 66 4.02 -10.64 -21.95
C CYS A 66 4.63 -10.61 -23.36
N LYS A 67 5.70 -11.37 -23.62
CA LYS A 67 6.41 -11.39 -24.91
C LYS A 67 5.89 -12.41 -25.91
N ASN A 68 5.24 -13.49 -25.45
CA ASN A 68 4.94 -14.65 -26.29
C ASN A 68 3.46 -15.02 -26.38
N VAL A 69 2.58 -14.38 -25.60
CA VAL A 69 1.14 -14.69 -25.58
C VAL A 69 0.35 -13.43 -25.88
N THR A 70 -0.62 -13.54 -26.78
CA THR A 70 -1.52 -12.41 -27.09
C THR A 70 -2.55 -12.21 -25.99
N SER A 71 -3.11 -11.00 -25.86
CA SER A 71 -4.21 -10.75 -24.92
C SER A 71 -5.38 -11.71 -25.14
N THR A 72 -5.76 -12.01 -26.39
CA THR A 72 -6.86 -12.95 -26.66
C THR A 72 -6.60 -14.35 -26.10
N GLU A 73 -5.44 -14.95 -26.41
CA GLU A 73 -5.09 -16.30 -25.93
C GLU A 73 -5.02 -16.35 -24.40
N PHE A 74 -4.46 -15.29 -23.79
CA PHE A 74 -4.37 -15.21 -22.34
C PHE A 74 -5.75 -15.16 -21.68
N TYR A 75 -6.66 -14.31 -22.18
CA TYR A 75 -8.00 -14.20 -21.61
C TYR A 75 -8.79 -15.49 -21.80
N GLU A 76 -8.76 -16.11 -22.99
CA GLU A 76 -9.41 -17.40 -23.22
C GLU A 76 -8.87 -18.51 -22.31
N PHE A 77 -7.57 -18.49 -21.99
CA PHE A 77 -7.01 -19.39 -20.99
C PHE A 77 -7.58 -19.10 -19.59
N MET A 78 -7.59 -17.83 -19.17
CA MET A 78 -8.04 -17.43 -17.83
C MET A 78 -9.54 -17.69 -17.63
N ASP A 79 -10.37 -17.38 -18.61
CA ASP A 79 -11.84 -17.52 -18.57
C ASP A 79 -12.30 -18.98 -18.41
N ARG A 80 -11.46 -19.94 -18.81
CA ARG A 80 -11.73 -21.39 -18.67
C ARG A 80 -11.35 -21.95 -17.30
N GLN A 81 -10.63 -21.19 -16.48
CA GLN A 81 -10.21 -21.66 -15.17
C GLN A 81 -11.39 -21.62 -14.20
N THR A 82 -11.47 -22.65 -13.37
CA THR A 82 -12.30 -22.70 -12.17
C THR A 82 -11.39 -22.68 -10.95
N PHE A 83 -11.92 -22.83 -9.72
CA PHE A 83 -11.09 -23.02 -8.54
C PHE A 83 -10.34 -24.37 -8.56
N ASN A 84 -9.28 -24.43 -9.37
CA ASN A 84 -8.42 -25.56 -9.66
C ASN A 84 -6.98 -25.27 -9.23
N ASP A 85 -6.06 -26.23 -9.45
CA ASP A 85 -4.67 -26.08 -9.01
C ASP A 85 -3.93 -24.94 -9.74
N THR A 86 -4.35 -24.59 -10.97
CA THR A 86 -3.83 -23.41 -11.68
C THR A 86 -4.15 -22.12 -10.91
N VAL A 87 -5.41 -21.93 -10.51
CA VAL A 87 -5.83 -20.73 -9.76
C VAL A 87 -5.14 -20.66 -8.40
N LYS A 88 -5.03 -21.79 -7.69
CA LYS A 88 -4.29 -21.82 -6.42
C LYS A 88 -2.81 -21.51 -6.62
N TYR A 89 -2.20 -21.97 -7.71
CA TYR A 89 -0.80 -21.66 -8.05
C TYR A 89 -0.61 -20.19 -8.36
N LEU A 90 -1.49 -19.60 -9.16
CA LEU A 90 -1.49 -18.15 -9.40
C LEU A 90 -1.66 -17.36 -8.10
N ARG A 91 -2.53 -17.82 -7.18
CA ARG A 91 -2.71 -17.22 -5.85
C ARG A 91 -1.41 -17.23 -5.04
N LYS A 92 -0.69 -18.35 -5.02
CA LYS A 92 0.62 -18.46 -4.37
C LYS A 92 1.65 -17.53 -5.00
N LEU A 93 1.81 -17.58 -6.32
CA LEU A 93 2.81 -16.74 -7.00
C LEU A 93 2.55 -15.26 -6.72
N TYR A 94 1.28 -14.83 -6.80
CA TYR A 94 0.89 -13.45 -6.46
C TYR A 94 1.24 -13.10 -5.01
N PHE A 95 0.95 -14.01 -4.07
CA PHE A 95 1.31 -13.82 -2.67
C PHE A 95 2.83 -13.64 -2.51
N GLU A 96 3.64 -14.52 -3.10
CA GLU A 96 5.09 -14.54 -2.93
C GLU A 96 5.78 -13.30 -3.53
N VAL A 97 5.37 -12.87 -4.73
CA VAL A 97 5.94 -11.65 -5.35
C VAL A 97 5.58 -10.39 -4.59
N THR A 98 4.35 -10.29 -4.08
CA THR A 98 3.91 -9.14 -3.27
C THR A 98 4.52 -9.13 -1.88
N ASP A 99 4.69 -10.30 -1.25
CA ASP A 99 5.38 -10.45 0.03
C ASP A 99 6.86 -10.11 -0.07
N TYR A 100 7.53 -10.45 -1.17
CA TYR A 100 8.95 -10.13 -1.36
C TYR A 100 9.20 -8.62 -1.44
N ASN A 101 8.59 -7.94 -2.41
CA ASN A 101 8.74 -6.50 -2.58
C ASN A 101 7.56 -5.93 -3.39
N SER A 102 6.52 -5.50 -2.68
CA SER A 102 5.30 -4.98 -3.30
C SER A 102 5.51 -3.74 -4.17
N LEU A 103 6.46 -2.86 -3.84
CA LEU A 103 6.79 -1.69 -4.68
C LEU A 103 7.46 -2.11 -5.98
N LEU A 104 8.34 -3.12 -5.95
CA LEU A 104 8.94 -3.68 -7.16
C LEU A 104 7.89 -4.34 -8.05
N PHE A 105 6.97 -5.13 -7.46
CA PHE A 105 5.87 -5.76 -8.19
C PHE A 105 4.95 -4.73 -8.85
N GLU A 106 4.51 -3.72 -8.11
CA GLU A 106 3.73 -2.60 -8.65
C GLU A 106 4.50 -1.86 -9.76
N SER A 107 5.81 -1.67 -9.63
CA SER A 107 6.62 -1.02 -10.68
C SER A 107 6.71 -1.84 -11.97
N TYR A 108 6.66 -3.17 -11.85
CA TYR A 108 6.60 -4.08 -13.00
C TYR A 108 5.23 -4.05 -13.67
N GLU A 109 4.15 -3.98 -12.90
CA GLU A 109 2.79 -3.82 -13.41
C GLU A 109 2.64 -2.60 -14.34
N HIS A 110 3.24 -1.47 -13.95
CA HIS A 110 3.24 -0.23 -14.74
C HIS A 110 4.37 -0.15 -15.77
N HIS A 111 5.12 -1.23 -16.00
CA HIS A 111 6.15 -1.27 -17.02
C HIS A 111 5.53 -1.40 -18.42
N GLN A 112 6.08 -0.64 -19.37
CA GLN A 112 5.68 -0.66 -20.78
C GLN A 112 6.91 -0.93 -21.64
N ASP A 113 6.79 -1.92 -22.53
CA ASP A 113 7.76 -2.25 -23.58
C ASP A 113 6.96 -2.46 -24.88
N THR A 114 7.46 -1.90 -25.99
CA THR A 114 6.82 -2.02 -27.31
C THR A 114 6.85 -3.43 -27.88
N ASN A 115 7.69 -4.31 -27.34
CA ASN A 115 7.81 -5.71 -27.75
C ASN A 115 6.80 -6.62 -27.04
N PHE A 116 6.02 -6.11 -26.10
CA PHE A 116 4.99 -6.91 -25.44
C PHE A 116 3.76 -7.12 -26.33
N LEU A 117 3.29 -8.36 -26.38
CA LEU A 117 2.03 -8.77 -26.99
C LEU A 117 0.84 -8.55 -26.04
N ILE A 118 1.10 -8.57 -24.73
CA ILE A 118 0.17 -8.19 -23.64
C ILE A 118 0.97 -7.40 -22.59
N TYR A 119 0.42 -6.28 -22.12
CA TYR A 119 1.10 -5.46 -21.11
C TYR A 119 1.02 -6.10 -19.71
N PRO A 120 2.06 -5.95 -18.86
CA PRO A 120 2.06 -6.47 -17.49
C PRO A 120 0.81 -6.10 -16.68
N TYR A 121 0.36 -4.84 -16.75
CA TYR A 121 -0.89 -4.39 -16.12
C TYR A 121 -2.09 -5.27 -16.50
N GLU A 122 -2.24 -5.59 -17.78
CA GLU A 122 -3.36 -6.38 -18.28
C GLU A 122 -3.29 -7.83 -17.79
N LEU A 123 -2.09 -8.42 -17.80
CA LEU A 123 -1.82 -9.76 -17.30
C LEU A 123 -2.13 -9.88 -15.80
N ILE A 124 -1.62 -8.94 -15.01
CA ILE A 124 -1.77 -8.91 -13.55
C ILE A 124 -3.23 -8.65 -13.17
N GLU A 125 -3.89 -7.70 -13.84
CA GLU A 125 -5.30 -7.37 -13.58
C GLU A 125 -6.23 -8.56 -13.88
N ARG A 126 -6.04 -9.26 -15.01
CA ARG A 126 -6.86 -10.44 -15.31
C ARG A 126 -6.58 -11.58 -14.34
N THR A 127 -5.32 -11.76 -13.92
CA THR A 127 -4.95 -12.73 -12.87
C THR A 127 -5.62 -12.40 -11.54
N ARG A 128 -5.59 -11.13 -11.13
CA ARG A 128 -6.25 -10.64 -9.92
C ARG A 128 -7.75 -10.93 -9.96
N ARG A 129 -8.42 -10.59 -11.07
CA ARG A 129 -9.86 -10.88 -11.26
C ARG A 129 -10.15 -12.38 -11.19
N LEU A 130 -9.34 -13.21 -11.82
CA LEU A 130 -9.54 -14.66 -11.77
C LEU A 130 -9.48 -15.20 -10.33
N ILE A 131 -8.50 -14.73 -9.55
CA ILE A 131 -8.37 -15.08 -8.12
C ILE A 131 -9.55 -14.54 -7.31
N GLU A 132 -10.06 -13.34 -7.61
CA GLU A 132 -11.23 -12.75 -6.96
C GLU A 132 -12.54 -13.49 -7.28
N GLU A 133 -12.70 -13.94 -8.53
CA GLU A 133 -13.89 -14.64 -9.02
C GLU A 133 -13.94 -16.11 -8.57
N ASN A 134 -12.78 -16.72 -8.30
CA ASN A 134 -12.63 -18.13 -7.92
C ASN A 134 -12.12 -18.24 -6.48
N GLN A 135 -12.84 -17.69 -5.51
CA GLN A 135 -12.51 -17.85 -4.10
C GLN A 135 -13.14 -19.10 -3.48
N GLU A 136 -12.49 -19.63 -2.45
CA GLU A 136 -13.10 -20.62 -1.56
C GLU A 136 -14.34 -19.97 -0.89
N PRO A 137 -15.51 -20.63 -0.90
CA PRO A 137 -16.76 -20.05 -0.38
C PRO A 137 -16.67 -19.51 1.06
N ASP A 138 -15.84 -20.15 1.88
CA ASP A 138 -15.68 -19.83 3.30
C ASP A 138 -14.62 -18.73 3.57
N PHE A 139 -13.86 -18.30 2.54
CA PHE A 139 -12.70 -17.40 2.71
C PHE A 139 -12.75 -16.21 1.74
N LYS A 140 -13.86 -15.48 1.78
CA LYS A 140 -14.14 -14.34 0.89
C LYS A 140 -13.12 -13.19 1.00
N PHE A 141 -12.34 -13.14 2.08
CA PHE A 141 -11.25 -12.16 2.27
C PHE A 141 -9.84 -12.68 2.07
N ASP A 142 -9.66 -13.90 1.55
CA ASP A 142 -8.34 -14.36 1.10
C ASP A 142 -7.67 -13.35 0.15
N LYS A 143 -8.45 -12.67 -0.69
CA LYS A 143 -7.94 -11.60 -1.55
C LYS A 143 -7.22 -10.48 -0.79
N ALA A 144 -7.67 -10.13 0.41
CA ALA A 144 -6.97 -9.13 1.22
C ALA A 144 -5.59 -9.66 1.63
N ILE A 145 -5.50 -10.94 2.02
CA ILE A 145 -4.23 -11.60 2.35
C ILE A 145 -3.31 -11.67 1.12
N VAL A 146 -3.85 -12.08 -0.04
CA VAL A 146 -3.10 -12.30 -1.27
C VAL A 146 -2.61 -11.00 -1.88
N PHE A 147 -3.47 -9.98 -1.96
CA PHE A 147 -3.16 -8.75 -2.68
C PHE A 147 -2.51 -7.67 -1.83
N SER A 148 -2.59 -7.75 -0.49
CA SER A 148 -1.82 -6.86 0.37
C SER A 148 -0.34 -6.97 0.08
N GLY A 149 0.33 -5.84 -0.15
CA GLY A 149 1.78 -5.77 -0.16
C GLY A 149 2.38 -5.81 1.24
N ILE A 150 1.61 -5.37 2.25
CA ILE A 150 2.05 -5.33 3.66
C ILE A 150 0.88 -5.77 4.54
N ILE A 151 1.16 -6.66 5.48
CA ILE A 151 0.26 -7.01 6.58
C ILE A 151 1.06 -6.90 7.87
N ALA A 152 0.56 -6.11 8.81
CA ALA A 152 1.28 -5.88 10.07
C ALA A 152 0.33 -5.59 11.23
N HIS A 153 0.75 -5.99 12.42
CA HIS A 153 0.26 -5.43 13.68
C HIS A 153 1.08 -4.18 13.98
N ILE A 154 0.41 -3.05 14.16
CA ILE A 154 1.05 -1.74 14.36
C ILE A 154 0.54 -1.05 15.63
N SER A 155 1.37 -0.17 16.18
CA SER A 155 1.00 0.85 17.16
C SER A 155 1.03 2.22 16.49
N VAL A 156 -0.05 2.99 16.58
CA VAL A 156 -0.14 4.31 15.96
C VAL A 156 0.51 5.35 16.86
N ASN A 157 1.57 5.97 16.38
CA ASN A 157 2.27 7.02 17.12
C ASN A 157 1.48 8.33 17.05
N TYR A 158 1.10 8.74 15.83
CA TYR A 158 0.28 9.92 15.60
C TYR A 158 -0.39 9.90 14.23
N THR A 159 -1.42 10.71 14.06
CA THR A 159 -2.07 10.95 12.77
C THR A 159 -2.00 12.43 12.37
N THR A 160 -1.79 12.68 11.09
CA THR A 160 -1.74 14.04 10.51
C THR A 160 -2.79 14.16 9.43
N LEU A 161 -3.69 15.14 9.56
CA LEU A 161 -4.63 15.49 8.51
C LEU A 161 -3.94 16.41 7.50
N ILE A 162 -4.01 16.01 6.23
CA ILE A 162 -3.55 16.76 5.08
C ILE A 162 -4.75 17.05 4.20
N TYR A 163 -4.91 18.32 3.82
CA TYR A 163 -5.95 18.74 2.89
C TYR A 163 -5.38 18.83 1.47
N ASP A 164 -5.66 17.83 0.65
CA ASP A 164 -5.22 17.74 -0.74
C ASP A 164 -6.10 18.61 -1.65
N THR A 165 -5.69 19.87 -1.86
CA THR A 165 -6.42 20.82 -2.71
C THR A 165 -6.49 20.39 -4.17
N SER A 166 -5.63 19.47 -4.62
CA SER A 166 -5.60 18.98 -5.99
C SER A 166 -6.61 17.87 -6.27
N ALA A 167 -7.04 17.15 -5.23
CA ALA A 167 -7.98 16.05 -5.35
C ALA A 167 -9.39 16.56 -5.71
N LYS A 168 -10.00 15.96 -6.74
CA LYS A 168 -11.39 16.24 -7.12
C LYS A 168 -12.39 15.75 -6.07
N ILE A 169 -12.10 14.58 -5.49
CA ILE A 169 -12.88 13.90 -4.46
C ILE A 169 -11.94 13.42 -3.35
N ALA A 170 -12.49 13.23 -2.15
CA ALA A 170 -11.77 12.77 -0.97
C ALA A 170 -10.53 13.65 -0.66
N LYS A 171 -10.73 14.88 -0.19
CA LYS A 171 -9.62 15.85 0.00
C LYS A 171 -8.90 15.65 1.34
N ASN A 172 -9.56 15.04 2.31
CA ASN A 172 -9.04 14.83 3.66
C ASN A 172 -8.23 13.54 3.70
N GLN A 173 -6.92 13.67 3.53
CA GLN A 173 -5.98 12.56 3.63
C GLN A 173 -5.40 12.50 5.04
N ILE A 174 -5.57 11.37 5.71
CA ILE A 174 -4.94 11.11 7.01
C ILE A 174 -3.67 10.32 6.76
N VAL A 175 -2.53 10.92 7.10
CA VAL A 175 -1.24 10.23 7.19
C VAL A 175 -1.12 9.62 8.56
N VAL A 176 -0.89 8.31 8.61
CA VAL A 176 -0.69 7.56 9.85
C VAL A 176 0.79 7.30 9.99
N ASN A 177 1.39 7.79 11.07
CA ASN A 177 2.73 7.40 11.48
C ASN A 177 2.61 6.34 12.58
N CYS A 178 3.27 5.21 12.39
CA CYS A 178 3.14 4.07 13.27
C CYS A 178 4.44 3.29 13.41
N THR A 179 4.49 2.44 14.43
CA THR A 179 5.57 1.50 14.70
C THR A 179 5.06 0.09 14.49
N ILE A 180 5.82 -0.75 13.77
CA ILE A 180 5.46 -2.16 13.58
C ILE A 180 5.71 -2.91 14.88
N LEU A 181 4.67 -3.59 15.37
CA LEU A 181 4.76 -4.46 16.53
C LEU A 181 5.06 -5.90 16.11
N ASP A 182 4.35 -6.40 15.10
CA ASP A 182 4.54 -7.76 14.55
C ASP A 182 4.36 -7.76 13.02
N PRO A 183 5.42 -8.01 12.24
CA PRO A 183 5.31 -8.16 10.79
C PRO A 183 4.66 -9.51 10.44
N ILE A 184 3.70 -9.48 9.51
CA ILE A 184 2.98 -10.68 9.06
C ILE A 184 3.24 -10.95 7.57
N LYS A 185 3.27 -9.90 6.74
CA LYS A 185 3.58 -9.94 5.31
C LYS A 185 4.28 -8.65 4.87
N GLY A 186 5.08 -8.74 3.81
CA GLY A 186 5.76 -7.63 3.15
C GLY A 186 7.16 -7.48 3.71
N LYS A 187 8.12 -8.28 3.23
CA LYS A 187 9.51 -8.34 3.72
C LYS A 187 10.24 -7.00 3.62
N VAL A 188 9.87 -6.18 2.63
CA VAL A 188 10.47 -4.88 2.36
C VAL A 188 9.41 -3.78 2.47
N ILE A 189 9.71 -2.75 3.26
CA ILE A 189 8.86 -1.58 3.47
C ILE A 189 9.65 -0.28 3.29
N PRO A 190 8.99 0.83 2.95
CA PRO A 190 9.63 2.14 2.93
C PRO A 190 9.92 2.64 4.36
N THR A 191 11.02 3.36 4.53
CA THR A 191 11.31 4.08 5.79
C THR A 191 10.37 5.26 5.99
N CYS A 192 9.99 5.59 7.22
CA CYS A 192 9.27 6.83 7.49
C CYS A 192 10.00 8.07 6.96
N LYS A 193 9.24 9.03 6.44
CA LYS A 193 9.73 10.36 6.11
C LYS A 193 9.21 11.38 7.12
N PRO A 194 10.04 12.37 7.51
CA PRO A 194 9.53 13.51 8.27
C PRO A 194 8.46 14.21 7.44
N LEU A 195 7.29 14.39 8.02
CA LEU A 195 6.22 15.17 7.40
C LEU A 195 6.56 16.65 7.54
N PRO A 196 6.47 17.45 6.46
CA PRO A 196 6.75 18.87 6.56
C PRO A 196 5.76 19.52 7.53
N PRO A 197 6.21 20.44 8.40
CA PRO A 197 5.29 21.27 9.17
C PRO A 197 4.48 22.13 8.19
N TYR A 198 3.15 22.08 8.32
CA TYR A 198 2.25 22.94 7.54
C TYR A 198 2.41 24.40 7.99
N PRO A 199 2.37 25.40 7.09
CA PRO A 199 2.30 25.34 5.64
C PRO A 199 3.68 25.37 4.95
N ILE A 200 3.79 24.61 3.85
CA ILE A 200 4.96 24.58 2.96
C ILE A 200 5.04 25.93 2.23
N LEU A 201 5.84 26.87 2.73
CA LEU A 201 6.31 28.00 1.92
C LEU A 201 7.20 27.45 0.80
N LYS A 202 7.00 27.94 -0.42
CA LYS A 202 7.66 27.50 -1.66
C LYS A 202 9.17 27.26 -1.44
N SER A 203 9.57 26.00 -1.35
CA SER A 203 10.98 25.62 -1.29
C SER A 203 11.55 25.47 -2.69
N GLU A 204 12.83 25.82 -2.84
CA GLU A 204 13.61 25.52 -4.05
C GLU A 204 13.54 24.02 -4.41
N GLU A 205 13.63 23.71 -5.70
CA GLU A 205 13.64 22.35 -6.24
C GLU A 205 14.79 21.52 -5.64
N LYS A 206 14.54 20.79 -4.56
CA LYS A 206 15.45 19.74 -4.10
C LYS A 206 15.32 18.54 -5.03
N LYS A 207 16.46 17.91 -5.32
CA LYS A 207 16.49 16.61 -5.99
C LYS A 207 15.59 15.64 -5.21
N PRO A 208 14.75 14.86 -5.90
CA PRO A 208 13.81 13.95 -5.25
C PRO A 208 14.57 12.90 -4.43
N ASP A 209 14.37 12.93 -3.11
CA ASP A 209 15.01 12.02 -2.17
C ASP A 209 14.42 10.62 -2.34
N ILE A 210 15.24 9.69 -2.84
CA ILE A 210 14.86 8.29 -3.02
C ILE A 210 14.61 7.72 -1.64
N GLN A 211 13.42 7.19 -1.42
CA GLN A 211 13.11 6.65 -0.10
C GLN A 211 13.90 5.37 0.10
N ALA A 212 14.62 5.31 1.22
CA ALA A 212 15.26 4.08 1.64
C ALA A 212 14.19 3.01 1.87
N LEU A 213 14.52 1.80 1.43
CA LEU A 213 13.78 0.61 1.79
C LEU A 213 14.46 -0.04 3.00
N GLN A 214 13.68 -0.64 3.87
CA GLN A 214 14.13 -1.36 5.05
C GLN A 214 13.37 -2.70 5.14
N SER A 215 13.90 -3.61 5.94
CA SER A 215 13.18 -4.82 6.33
C SER A 215 11.93 -4.47 7.13
N ASN A 216 10.91 -5.31 7.03
CA ASN A 216 9.71 -5.20 7.86
C ASN A 216 9.93 -5.91 9.20
N ASP A 217 10.69 -5.26 10.07
CA ASP A 217 11.01 -5.77 11.40
C ASP A 217 10.22 -5.04 12.49
N SER A 218 10.02 -5.72 13.62
CA SER A 218 9.43 -5.11 14.81
C SER A 218 10.27 -3.90 15.28
N GLY A 219 9.61 -2.82 15.65
CA GLY A 219 10.22 -1.55 16.03
C GLY A 219 10.48 -0.59 14.86
N ASN A 220 10.40 -1.05 13.61
CA ASN A 220 10.59 -0.15 12.47
C ASN A 220 9.41 0.82 12.33
N CYS A 221 9.74 2.08 12.02
CA CYS A 221 8.74 3.10 11.71
C CYS A 221 8.16 2.86 10.32
N PHE A 222 6.85 3.00 10.21
CA PHE A 222 6.11 2.84 8.98
C PHE A 222 5.03 3.92 8.82
N GLN A 223 4.73 4.30 7.57
CA GLN A 223 3.74 5.33 7.24
C GLN A 223 2.82 4.86 6.11
N PHE A 224 1.53 5.15 6.26
CA PHE A 224 0.53 4.92 5.23
C PHE A 224 -0.55 5.98 5.29
N VAL A 225 -1.48 5.92 4.35
CA VAL A 225 -2.56 6.91 4.19
C VAL A 225 -3.91 6.24 4.11
N TYR A 226 -4.91 6.90 4.66
CA TYR A 226 -6.29 6.68 4.27
C TYR A 226 -6.97 8.02 4.04
N ARG A 227 -8.18 8.02 3.46
CA ARG A 227 -8.96 9.25 3.33
C ARG A 227 -10.27 9.10 4.08
N GLU A 228 -10.70 10.14 4.77
CA GLU A 228 -11.92 10.09 5.62
C GLU A 228 -13.18 9.86 4.78
N GLU A 229 -13.16 10.34 3.54
CA GLU A 229 -14.24 10.19 2.58
C GLU A 229 -14.27 8.83 1.88
N TRP A 230 -13.35 7.92 2.20
CA TRP A 230 -13.44 6.56 1.71
C TRP A 230 -14.60 5.84 2.41
N ASN A 231 -15.56 5.34 1.62
CA ASN A 231 -16.67 4.53 2.14
C ASN A 231 -16.14 3.30 2.90
N ILE A 232 -16.74 3.04 4.06
CA ILE A 232 -16.60 1.78 4.80
C ILE A 232 -17.93 1.02 4.69
N GLY A 233 -17.86 -0.31 4.55
CA GLY A 233 -19.02 -1.20 4.61
C GLY A 233 -19.20 -2.10 3.39
N ALA A 234 -20.03 -3.14 3.55
CA ALA A 234 -20.23 -4.20 2.57
C ALA A 234 -21.02 -3.79 1.31
N ASN A 235 -21.65 -2.61 1.27
CA ASN A 235 -22.41 -2.13 0.11
C ASN A 235 -21.58 -1.19 -0.76
N GLN A 236 -20.96 -1.74 -1.81
CA GLN A 236 -20.17 -0.97 -2.79
C GLN A 236 -21.00 -0.41 -3.96
N ASP A 237 -22.30 -0.75 -4.05
CA ASP A 237 -23.19 -0.31 -5.14
C ASP A 237 -23.58 1.18 -5.07
N LEU A 238 -23.10 1.92 -4.06
CA LEU A 238 -23.34 3.34 -3.92
C LEU A 238 -22.11 4.16 -4.40
N PRO A 239 -22.29 5.12 -5.31
CA PRO A 239 -21.19 5.91 -5.87
C PRO A 239 -20.48 6.70 -4.77
N PHE A 240 -19.21 6.35 -4.48
CA PHE A 240 -18.14 7.05 -3.73
C PHE A 240 -18.43 7.88 -2.46
N CYS A 241 -19.68 8.08 -2.07
CA CYS A 241 -20.12 9.06 -1.08
C CYS A 241 -21.52 8.66 -0.58
N THR A 242 -21.67 7.78 0.42
CA THR A 242 -22.81 7.88 1.36
C THR A 242 -22.65 7.02 2.64
N ASN A 243 -22.91 7.71 3.76
CA ASN A 243 -23.46 7.32 5.06
C ASN A 243 -22.66 6.51 6.11
N LYS A 244 -21.52 5.91 5.79
CA LYS A 244 -20.54 5.50 6.82
C LYS A 244 -19.14 5.92 6.39
N MET A 245 -18.84 7.20 6.64
CA MET A 245 -17.47 7.71 6.56
C MET A 245 -16.61 7.05 7.63
N ILE A 246 -15.29 7.10 7.40
CA ILE A 246 -14.27 6.71 8.37
C ILE A 246 -14.33 7.70 9.55
N GLY A 247 -15.31 7.52 10.45
CA GLY A 247 -15.63 8.46 11.53
C GLY A 247 -16.86 9.33 11.24
N ASP A 248 -17.73 9.48 12.24
CA ASP A 248 -18.60 10.65 12.31
C ASP A 248 -17.69 11.89 12.47
N SER A 249 -18.04 13.02 11.87
CA SER A 249 -17.18 14.15 11.43
C SER A 249 -16.20 14.80 12.42
N THR A 250 -16.04 14.26 13.64
CA THR A 250 -15.05 14.68 14.64
C THR A 250 -14.15 13.55 15.17
N ASP A 251 -14.49 12.27 14.94
CA ASP A 251 -13.76 11.13 15.52
C ASP A 251 -13.04 10.32 14.44
N ARG A 252 -11.72 10.56 14.30
CA ARG A 252 -10.88 9.82 13.35
C ARG A 252 -10.94 8.32 13.67
N TYR A 253 -11.12 7.50 12.64
CA TYR A 253 -11.17 6.05 12.79
C TYR A 253 -9.86 5.45 13.31
N ILE A 254 -8.72 5.88 12.72
CA ILE A 254 -7.40 5.55 13.27
C ILE A 254 -7.05 6.63 14.29
N LYS A 255 -6.84 6.21 15.53
CA LYS A 255 -6.48 7.08 16.64
C LYS A 255 -5.03 6.84 17.04
N SER A 256 -4.38 7.92 17.49
CA SER A 256 -3.08 7.82 18.16
C SER A 256 -3.18 6.93 19.40
N ASP A 257 -2.06 6.32 19.77
CA ASP A 257 -1.91 5.45 20.96
C ASP A 257 -2.77 4.18 20.95
N ASN A 258 -3.34 3.84 19.78
CA ASN A 258 -4.09 2.60 19.57
C ASN A 258 -3.33 1.65 18.65
N GLU A 259 -3.68 0.35 18.75
CA GLU A 259 -3.12 -0.70 17.92
C GLU A 259 -4.12 -1.19 16.85
N TYR A 260 -3.58 -1.64 15.72
CA TYR A 260 -4.36 -2.13 14.59
C TYR A 260 -3.66 -3.32 13.90
N ILE A 261 -4.44 -4.23 13.32
CA ILE A 261 -3.96 -5.10 12.23
C ILE A 261 -4.30 -4.41 10.91
N VAL A 262 -3.30 -4.14 10.08
CA VAL A 262 -3.48 -3.41 8.82
C VAL A 262 -3.09 -4.27 7.62
N PHE A 263 -3.84 -4.10 6.54
CA PHE A 263 -3.63 -4.74 5.24
C PHE A 263 -3.50 -3.64 4.19
N LEU A 264 -2.30 -3.47 3.64
CA LEU A 264 -1.98 -2.30 2.83
C LEU A 264 -1.47 -2.69 1.45
N ILE A 265 -1.75 -1.84 0.47
CA ILE A 265 -1.26 -1.96 -0.90
C ILE A 265 -0.55 -0.68 -1.32
N PRO A 266 0.52 -0.80 -2.13
CA PRO A 266 1.02 0.35 -2.87
C PRO A 266 -0.05 0.83 -3.87
N SER A 267 -0.05 2.12 -4.13
CA SER A 267 -0.92 2.74 -5.12
C SER A 267 -0.11 3.79 -5.84
N LEU A 268 0.01 3.65 -7.15
CA LEU A 268 0.71 4.63 -7.98
C LEU A 268 0.01 6.00 -7.89
N VAL A 269 0.76 7.02 -7.50
CA VAL A 269 0.33 8.44 -7.51
C VAL A 269 0.66 9.02 -8.89
N CYS A 270 1.93 8.96 -9.28
CA CYS A 270 2.38 9.34 -10.62
C CYS A 270 3.80 8.82 -10.93
N THR A 271 4.23 9.02 -12.17
CA THR A 271 5.57 8.66 -12.65
C THR A 271 6.29 9.90 -13.18
N HIS A 272 7.59 10.04 -12.89
CA HIS A 272 8.41 11.12 -13.46
C HIS A 272 9.83 10.61 -13.73
N PHE A 273 10.28 10.72 -14.99
CA PHE A 273 11.58 10.21 -15.43
C PHE A 273 11.85 8.76 -14.99
N LYS A 274 12.84 8.56 -14.11
CA LYS A 274 13.25 7.26 -13.56
C LYS A 274 12.68 7.00 -12.17
N GLN A 275 11.57 7.64 -11.80
CA GLN A 275 10.98 7.52 -10.47
C GLN A 275 9.49 7.23 -10.54
N PHE A 276 9.06 6.34 -9.65
CA PHE A 276 7.67 6.08 -9.33
C PHE A 276 7.34 6.74 -7.99
N TYR A 277 6.19 7.39 -7.91
CA TYR A 277 5.68 7.92 -6.66
C TYR A 277 4.46 7.12 -6.25
N TYR A 278 4.54 6.48 -5.09
CA TYR A 278 3.48 5.66 -4.54
C TYR A 278 2.90 6.30 -3.27
N ASN A 279 1.75 5.82 -2.84
CA ASN A 279 1.38 5.85 -1.43
C ASN A 279 1.00 4.43 -0.99
N LEU A 280 1.00 4.19 0.32
CA LEU A 280 0.48 2.95 0.89
C LEU A 280 -0.89 3.22 1.44
N ARG A 281 -1.86 2.38 1.09
CA ARG A 281 -3.25 2.55 1.52
C ARG A 281 -3.91 1.23 1.89
N PRO A 282 -4.91 1.24 2.79
CA PRO A 282 -5.74 0.08 3.02
C PRO A 282 -6.43 -0.41 1.76
N ILE A 283 -6.69 -1.72 1.74
CA ILE A 283 -7.50 -2.29 0.68
C ILE A 283 -8.98 -2.06 0.97
N LYS A 284 -9.71 -1.67 -0.06
CA LYS A 284 -11.16 -1.42 0.00
C LYS A 284 -11.93 -2.62 -0.54
N TYR A 285 -11.74 -3.78 0.08
CA TYR A 285 -12.69 -4.87 -0.11
C TYR A 285 -13.87 -4.71 0.84
N TYR A 286 -14.91 -5.53 0.72
CA TYR A 286 -16.22 -5.51 1.41
C TYR A 286 -16.20 -5.48 2.96
N SER A 287 -15.07 -5.09 3.55
CA SER A 287 -14.76 -5.08 4.97
C SER A 287 -15.46 -3.90 5.62
N GLU A 288 -16.10 -4.18 6.75
CA GLU A 288 -16.70 -3.15 7.60
C GLU A 288 -15.67 -2.28 8.33
N VAL A 289 -14.39 -2.59 8.18
CA VAL A 289 -13.28 -1.86 8.79
C VAL A 289 -12.25 -1.41 7.76
N ALA A 290 -12.57 -1.51 6.46
CA ALA A 290 -11.67 -1.19 5.36
C ALA A 290 -10.27 -1.82 5.51
N THR A 291 -10.22 -3.05 6.04
CA THR A 291 -8.98 -3.80 6.30
C THR A 291 -8.00 -3.14 7.28
N LEU A 292 -8.52 -2.26 8.15
CA LEU A 292 -7.83 -1.60 9.25
C LEU A 292 -8.46 -2.06 10.57
N TYR A 293 -8.17 -3.29 11.01
CA TYR A 293 -8.84 -3.92 12.15
C TYR A 293 -8.35 -3.33 13.47
N PRO A 294 -9.18 -2.57 14.22
CA PRO A 294 -8.76 -1.98 15.48
C PRO A 294 -8.59 -3.05 16.56
N ILE A 295 -7.66 -2.83 17.47
CA ILE A 295 -7.47 -3.67 18.66
C ILE A 295 -8.00 -2.93 19.88
N LYS A 296 -8.92 -3.56 20.62
CA LYS A 296 -9.47 -3.00 21.87
C LYS A 296 -9.34 -4.04 22.98
N ASN A 297 -8.68 -3.68 24.08
CA ASN A 297 -8.47 -4.56 25.22
C ASN A 297 -7.84 -5.91 24.82
N GLY A 298 -6.90 -5.91 23.88
CA GLY A 298 -6.24 -7.12 23.38
C GLY A 298 -7.09 -7.99 22.44
N ILE A 299 -8.24 -7.51 21.99
CA ILE A 299 -9.16 -8.19 21.06
C ILE A 299 -9.15 -7.48 19.70
N VAL A 300 -9.03 -8.24 18.61
CA VAL A 300 -9.16 -7.74 17.23
C VAL A 300 -10.65 -7.56 16.90
N ILE A 301 -11.02 -6.36 16.48
CA ILE A 301 -12.41 -6.03 16.13
C ILE A 301 -12.63 -6.30 14.63
N ASP A 302 -13.21 -7.46 14.35
CA ASP A 302 -13.64 -7.90 13.02
C ASP A 302 -15.15 -8.19 13.04
N PRO A 303 -16.02 -7.18 12.88
CA PRO A 303 -17.47 -7.35 13.00
C PRO A 303 -18.08 -8.16 11.85
N GLY A 304 -17.42 -8.17 10.68
CA GLY A 304 -17.84 -8.93 9.51
C GLY A 304 -17.44 -10.39 9.54
N ASP A 305 -16.58 -10.78 10.49
CA ASP A 305 -15.82 -12.04 10.41
C ASP A 305 -15.23 -12.21 9.01
N ASP A 306 -14.54 -11.17 8.53
CA ASP A 306 -14.09 -11.03 7.14
C ASP A 306 -13.35 -12.30 6.68
N PHE A 307 -12.55 -12.90 7.57
CA PHE A 307 -11.73 -14.07 7.28
C PHE A 307 -12.34 -15.43 7.66
N GLY A 308 -13.54 -15.47 8.24
CA GLY A 308 -14.16 -16.70 8.74
C GLY A 308 -13.42 -17.30 9.95
N PHE A 309 -12.71 -16.48 10.72
CA PHE A 309 -11.96 -16.91 11.90
C PHE A 309 -12.82 -16.94 13.15
N GLY A 310 -14.01 -16.35 13.11
CA GLY A 310 -14.85 -16.01 14.25
C GLY A 310 -14.54 -14.62 14.79
N GLN A 311 -15.50 -14.05 15.52
CA GLN A 311 -15.40 -12.72 16.12
C GLN A 311 -14.75 -12.76 17.51
N ASN A 312 -14.28 -11.60 17.99
CA ASN A 312 -13.74 -11.39 19.34
C ASN A 312 -12.48 -12.21 19.67
N LEU A 313 -11.65 -12.50 18.67
CA LEU A 313 -10.37 -13.17 18.88
C LEU A 313 -9.37 -12.26 19.58
N THR A 314 -8.58 -12.83 20.49
CA THR A 314 -7.40 -12.13 20.99
C THR A 314 -6.43 -11.84 19.85
N VAL A 315 -5.58 -10.83 20.02
CA VAL A 315 -4.54 -10.49 19.04
C VAL A 315 -3.65 -11.70 18.70
N SER A 316 -3.34 -12.55 19.68
CA SER A 316 -2.54 -13.76 19.44
C SER A 316 -3.29 -14.78 18.59
N GLU A 317 -4.54 -15.11 18.94
CA GLU A 317 -5.35 -16.08 18.20
C GLU A 317 -5.61 -15.64 16.77
N PHE A 318 -5.93 -14.35 16.56
CA PHE A 318 -6.15 -13.79 15.24
C PHE A 318 -4.89 -13.94 14.36
N LYS A 319 -3.71 -13.56 14.88
CA LYS A 319 -2.44 -13.66 14.15
C LYS A 319 -2.06 -15.11 13.85
N GLU A 320 -2.31 -16.03 14.78
CA GLU A 320 -2.10 -17.46 14.56
C GLU A 320 -2.96 -17.99 13.41
N LYS A 321 -4.27 -17.73 13.44
CA LYS A 321 -5.20 -18.13 12.37
C LYS A 321 -4.84 -17.50 11.02
N LEU A 322 -4.46 -16.23 11.02
CA LEU A 322 -4.01 -15.52 9.82
C LEU A 322 -2.76 -16.16 9.22
N ARG A 323 -1.75 -16.47 10.05
CA ARG A 323 -0.52 -17.16 9.60
C ARG A 323 -0.80 -18.58 9.12
N LEU A 324 -1.70 -19.31 9.77
CA LEU A 324 -2.16 -20.62 9.30
C LEU A 324 -2.81 -20.51 7.93
N ARG A 325 -3.66 -19.51 7.70
CA ARG A 325 -4.29 -19.29 6.39
C ARG A 325 -3.28 -18.92 5.32
N ILE A 326 -2.31 -18.05 5.64
CA ILE A 326 -1.18 -17.73 4.75
C ILE A 326 -0.42 -19.01 4.38
N ASN A 327 -0.12 -19.88 5.35
CA ASN A 327 0.56 -21.15 5.09
C ASN A 327 -0.24 -22.08 4.18
N GLN A 328 -1.58 -22.10 4.30
CA GLN A 328 -2.45 -22.85 3.37
C GLN A 328 -2.40 -22.26 1.95
N ILE A 329 -2.28 -20.94 1.81
CA ILE A 329 -2.15 -20.28 0.50
C ILE A 329 -0.81 -20.60 -0.16
N ILE A 330 0.28 -20.70 0.60
CA ILE A 330 1.64 -20.90 0.05
C ILE A 330 1.94 -22.39 -0.23
N ASN A 331 1.35 -23.31 0.53
CA ASN A 331 1.65 -24.75 0.47
C ASN A 331 0.52 -25.62 -0.11
N PHE A 332 -0.39 -25.03 -0.89
CA PHE A 332 -1.58 -25.72 -1.40
C PHE A 332 -1.26 -26.90 -2.33
#